data_AF-A0A846UC18-F1
#
_entry.id   AF-A0A846UC18-F1
#
_cell.length_a   1.000
_cell.length_b   1.000
_cell.length_c   1.000
_cell.angle_alpha   90.00
_cell.angle_beta   90.00
_cell.angle_gamma   90.00
#
_symmetry.space_group_name_H-M   'P 1'
#
loop_
_entity.id
_entity.type
_entity.pdbx_description
1 polymer ?
#
loop_
_entity_poly.entity_id
_entity_poly.type
_entity_poly.pdbx_seq_one_letter_code
_entity_poly.pdbx_strand_id
1 'polypeptide(L)'
;MTAAKQRAKSEQTVISDHELDGQTLRIGVIDVSLPTDDRDAFLVIGTDLSTQRAAVYDSWWRFTGISAVMLILGSLISYFLVGRITAPITRLREAAQKIPAEDLERRVPVTKADSDVGQLAQHFNYMLDRIEDGFDQQRQFLDDAAHELRTPLAILHGNLGLMDAVDP
;
A
#
# COMPACT_ATOMS: atom_id res chain seq x y z
N MET A 1 56.58 57.30 -41.67
CA MET A 1 55.28 58.02 -41.82
C MET A 1 54.32 57.02 -42.43
N THR A 2 53.32 56.46 -41.78
CA THR A 2 52.53 56.89 -40.62
C THR A 2 51.87 55.60 -40.12
N ALA A 3 52.36 55.02 -39.02
CA ALA A 3 51.82 55.26 -37.68
C ALA A 3 50.31 54.92 -37.61
N ALA A 4 50.01 53.75 -37.04
CA ALA A 4 49.59 53.68 -35.64
C ALA A 4 48.09 53.97 -35.45
N LYS A 5 47.30 52.90 -35.38
CA LYS A 5 46.23 52.73 -34.38
C LYS A 5 45.72 51.29 -34.48
N GLN A 6 46.29 50.35 -33.74
CA GLN A 6 46.15 50.24 -32.29
C GLN A 6 44.68 50.14 -31.89
N ARG A 7 44.35 48.91 -31.48
CA ARG A 7 43.38 48.55 -30.45
C ARG A 7 41.92 48.86 -30.79
N ALA A 8 41.16 47.79 -30.97
CA ALA A 8 40.46 47.26 -29.81
C ALA A 8 39.88 45.86 -30.09
N LYS A 9 40.29 44.93 -29.23
CA LYS A 9 39.37 44.03 -28.53
C LYS A 9 38.64 43.00 -29.38
N SER A 10 39.30 41.87 -29.58
CA SER A 10 38.60 40.59 -29.69
C SER A 10 39.11 39.69 -28.56
N GLU A 11 38.73 40.03 -27.33
CA GLU A 11 38.72 39.10 -26.18
C GLU A 11 37.62 38.04 -26.40
N GLN A 12 37.61 37.39 -27.55
CA GLN A 12 36.68 36.31 -27.81
C GLN A 12 37.50 35.09 -28.15
N THR A 13 37.67 34.25 -27.14
CA THR A 13 37.85 32.81 -27.35
C THR A 13 36.76 32.35 -28.29
N VAL A 14 37.07 32.25 -29.58
CA VAL A 14 36.15 31.69 -30.57
C VAL A 14 36.17 30.19 -30.36
N ILE A 15 35.15 29.72 -29.65
CA ILE A 15 34.89 28.29 -29.52
C ILE A 15 34.10 27.91 -30.76
N SER A 16 34.73 27.20 -31.68
CA SER A 16 34.06 26.64 -32.85
C SER A 16 34.13 25.12 -32.76
N ASP A 17 32.98 24.48 -32.83
CA ASP A 17 32.87 23.04 -32.90
C ASP A 17 33.01 22.65 -34.38
N HIS A 18 34.07 21.93 -34.71
CA HIS A 18 34.25 21.39 -36.06
C HIS A 18 34.18 19.87 -36.03
N GLU A 19 33.36 19.33 -36.93
CA GLU A 19 33.19 17.90 -37.12
C GLU A 19 34.20 17.43 -38.19
N LEU A 20 35.19 16.65 -37.75
CA LEU A 20 36.21 16.04 -38.60
C LEU A 20 36.18 14.53 -38.32
N ASP A 21 35.99 13.72 -39.36
CA ASP A 21 35.99 12.24 -39.26
C ASP A 21 35.00 11.67 -38.21
N GLY A 22 33.84 12.30 -38.03
CA GLY A 22 32.78 11.85 -37.12
C GLY A 22 33.05 12.10 -35.63
N GLN A 23 34.08 12.88 -35.30
CA GLN A 23 34.35 13.34 -33.95
C GLN A 23 34.13 14.86 -33.87
N THR A 24 33.36 15.29 -32.86
CA THR A 24 33.17 16.72 -32.56
C THR A 24 34.37 17.22 -31.78
N LEU A 25 35.31 17.87 -32.46
CA LEU A 25 36.49 18.43 -31.82
C LEU A 25 36.17 19.87 -31.39
N ARG A 26 36.14 20.13 -30.08
CA ARG A 26 36.00 21.49 -29.55
C ARG A 26 37.38 22.13 -29.49
N ILE A 27 37.62 23.08 -30.39
CA ILE A 27 38.90 23.77 -30.51
C ILE A 27 38.83 25.09 -29.74
N GLY A 28 39.69 25.23 -28.72
CA GLY A 28 39.96 26.52 -28.08
C GLY A 28 41.26 27.11 -28.64
N VAL A 29 41.17 28.26 -29.31
CA VAL A 29 42.36 29.02 -29.73
C VAL A 29 42.63 30.09 -28.67
N ILE A 30 43.77 29.98 -28.00
CA ILE A 30 44.28 31.02 -27.10
C ILE A 30 45.48 31.65 -27.78
N ASP A 31 45.41 32.97 -27.95
CA ASP A 31 46.50 33.76 -28.50
C ASP A 31 47.57 33.95 -27.42
N VAL A 32 48.80 33.53 -27.68
CA VAL A 32 49.93 33.68 -26.76
C VAL A 32 51.04 34.44 -27.48
N SER A 33 51.15 35.73 -27.20
CA SER A 33 52.26 36.54 -27.72
C SER A 33 53.57 36.18 -27.00
N LEU A 34 54.56 35.73 -27.77
CA LEU A 34 55.90 35.44 -27.26
C LEU A 34 56.74 36.73 -27.23
N PRO A 35 57.39 37.11 -26.12
CA PRO A 35 58.12 38.38 -26.00
C PRO A 35 59.41 38.50 -26.84
N THR A 36 59.75 37.53 -27.67
CA THR A 36 61.10 37.38 -28.28
C THR A 36 61.07 36.97 -29.75
N ASP A 37 59.95 37.16 -30.45
CA ASP A 37 59.94 37.26 -31.92
C ASP A 37 58.57 37.81 -32.35
N ASP A 38 58.51 38.62 -33.39
CA ASP A 38 57.28 39.28 -33.90
C ASP A 38 56.40 38.28 -34.68
N ARG A 39 56.13 37.12 -34.07
CA ARG A 39 55.35 36.03 -34.64
C ARG A 39 54.23 35.62 -33.69
N ASP A 40 53.00 35.85 -34.14
CA ASP A 40 51.80 35.37 -33.47
C ASP A 40 51.75 33.83 -33.53
N ALA A 41 51.70 33.19 -32.36
CA ALA A 41 51.62 31.74 -32.24
C ALA A 41 50.28 31.35 -31.63
N PHE A 42 49.54 30.47 -32.32
CA PHE A 42 48.26 29.96 -31.87
C PHE A 42 48.45 28.63 -31.14
N LEU A 43 48.07 28.56 -29.86
CA LEU A 43 47.99 27.29 -29.14
C LEU A 43 46.59 26.69 -29.36
N VAL A 44 46.54 25.53 -30.01
CA VAL A 44 45.31 24.77 -30.27
C VAL A 44 45.23 23.61 -29.28
N ILE A 45 44.28 23.67 -28.34
CA ILE A 45 43.96 22.55 -27.44
C ILE A 45 42.65 21.93 -27.92
N GLY A 46 42.72 20.72 -28.46
CA GLY A 46 41.55 19.91 -28.80
C GLY A 46 41.34 18.85 -27.71
N THR A 47 40.22 18.92 -26.99
CA THR A 47 39.80 17.82 -26.10
C THR A 47 38.60 17.14 -26.74
N ASP A 48 38.71 15.83 -26.93
CA ASP A 48 37.64 14.99 -27.45
C ASP A 48 36.59 14.78 -26.34
N LEU A 49 35.44 15.44 -26.45
CA LEU A 49 34.32 15.31 -25.52
C LEU A 49 33.44 14.07 -25.82
N SER A 50 33.71 13.34 -26.90
CA SER A 50 32.89 12.21 -27.33
C SER A 50 33.16 10.94 -26.51
N THR A 51 34.36 10.79 -25.95
CA THR A 51 34.74 9.65 -25.09
C THR A 51 34.16 9.72 -23.67
N GLN A 52 33.56 10.84 -23.24
CA GLN A 52 32.93 10.95 -21.92
C GLN A 52 31.40 10.66 -21.93
N ARG A 53 30.72 10.79 -23.07
CA ARG A 53 29.27 10.55 -23.17
C ARG A 53 28.87 9.08 -23.08
N ALA A 54 29.74 8.16 -23.50
CA ALA A 54 29.47 6.72 -23.43
C ALA A 54 29.37 6.19 -21.99
N ALA A 55 30.16 6.75 -21.06
CA ALA A 55 30.11 6.36 -19.64
C ALA A 55 28.83 6.83 -18.94
N VAL A 56 28.22 7.92 -19.42
CA VAL A 56 26.98 8.45 -18.85
C VAL A 56 25.81 7.53 -19.21
N TYR A 57 25.63 7.17 -20.48
CA TYR A 57 24.49 6.33 -20.90
C TYR A 57 24.50 4.93 -20.28
N ASP A 58 25.66 4.30 -20.12
CA ASP A 58 25.76 2.98 -19.46
C ASP A 58 25.39 3.04 -17.96
N SER A 59 25.72 4.15 -17.29
CA SER A 59 25.33 4.37 -15.89
C SER A 59 23.81 4.46 -15.74
N TRP A 60 23.12 5.16 -16.65
CA TRP A 60 21.66 5.32 -16.61
C TRP A 60 20.92 3.98 -16.67
N TRP A 61 21.35 3.04 -17.52
CA TRP A 61 20.68 1.74 -17.64
C TRP A 61 20.90 0.85 -16.42
N ARG A 62 22.09 0.90 -15.81
CA ARG A 62 22.35 0.21 -14.55
C ARG A 62 21.46 0.75 -13.41
N PHE A 63 21.36 2.08 -13.27
CA PHE A 63 20.49 2.69 -12.26
C PHE A 63 19.01 2.37 -12.48
N THR A 64 18.54 2.46 -13.73
CA THR A 64 17.15 2.11 -14.08
C THR A 64 16.88 0.63 -13.82
N GLY A 65 17.80 -0.26 -14.18
CA GLY A 65 17.68 -1.70 -13.93
C GLY A 65 17.59 -2.03 -12.44
N ILE A 66 18.51 -1.47 -11.63
CA ILE A 66 18.49 -1.65 -10.16
C ILE A 66 17.20 -1.09 -9.56
N SER A 67 16.76 0.09 -10.00
CA SER A 67 15.54 0.72 -9.50
C SER A 67 14.29 -0.11 -9.84
N ALA A 68 14.19 -0.61 -11.08
CA ALA A 68 13.10 -1.47 -11.50
C ALA A 68 13.06 -2.77 -10.69
N VAL A 69 14.22 -3.41 -10.47
CA VAL A 69 14.31 -4.62 -9.64
C VAL A 69 13.86 -4.34 -8.21
N MET A 70 14.31 -3.23 -7.60
CA MET A 70 13.90 -2.84 -6.25
C MET A 70 12.38 -2.57 -6.16
N LEU A 71 11.80 -1.92 -7.16
CA LEU A 71 10.36 -1.70 -7.22
C LEU A 71 9.57 -3.01 -7.33
N ILE A 72 10.02 -3.94 -8.17
CA ILE A 72 9.40 -5.26 -8.32
C ILE A 72 9.48 -6.03 -7.00
N LEU A 73 10.67 -6.10 -6.39
CA LEU A 73 10.86 -6.81 -5.12
C LEU A 73 10.04 -6.19 -4.00
N GLY A 74 10.05 -4.85 -3.86
CA GLY A 74 9.25 -4.14 -2.88
C GLY A 74 7.75 -4.37 -3.06
N SER A 75 7.27 -4.34 -4.31
CA SER A 75 5.87 -4.61 -4.64
C SER A 75 5.48 -6.06 -4.31
N LEU A 76 6.34 -7.02 -4.63
CA LEU A 76 6.11 -8.43 -4.36
C LEU A 76 6.05 -8.71 -2.85
N ILE A 77 7.02 -8.18 -2.10
CA ILE A 77 7.06 -8.29 -0.63
C ILE A 77 5.81 -7.67 -0.02
N SER A 78 5.45 -6.46 -0.44
CA SER A 78 4.24 -5.77 0.04
C SER A 78 2.98 -6.58 -0.23
N TYR A 79 2.82 -7.10 -1.46
CA TYR A 79 1.68 -7.92 -1.85
C TYR A 79 1.53 -9.16 -0.97
N PHE A 80 2.63 -9.90 -0.76
CA PHE A 80 2.62 -11.09 0.11
C PHE A 80 2.34 -10.73 1.57
N LEU A 81 2.94 -9.65 2.08
CA LEU A 81 2.78 -9.22 3.47
C LEU A 81 1.34 -8.79 3.77
N VAL A 82 0.76 -7.95 2.90
CA VAL A 82 -0.64 -7.50 3.02
C VAL A 82 -1.60 -8.69 2.97
N GLY A 83 -1.40 -9.61 2.02
CA GLY A 83 -2.23 -10.82 1.94
C GLY A 83 -2.12 -11.67 3.20
N ARG A 84 -0.92 -11.82 3.76
CA ARG A 84 -0.69 -12.59 4.99
C ARG A 84 -1.31 -11.96 6.24
N ILE A 85 -1.29 -10.63 6.35
CA ILE A 85 -1.87 -9.89 7.48
C ILE A 85 -3.39 -9.92 7.44
N THR A 86 -3.98 -9.80 6.25
CA THR A 86 -5.44 -9.73 6.07
C THR A 86 -6.11 -11.11 6.07
N ALA A 87 -5.42 -12.17 5.64
CA ALA A 87 -6.00 -13.52 5.54
C ALA A 87 -6.65 -14.04 6.84
N PRO A 88 -6.08 -13.88 8.05
CA PRO A 88 -6.73 -14.31 9.29
C PRO A 88 -8.05 -13.60 9.56
N ILE A 89 -8.13 -12.29 9.25
CA ILE A 89 -9.35 -11.49 9.42
C ILE A 89 -10.44 -11.98 8.45
N THR A 90 -10.08 -12.25 7.19
CA THR A 90 -11.03 -12.81 6.21
C THR A 90 -11.57 -14.16 6.66
N ARG A 91 -10.71 -15.05 7.17
CA ARG A 91 -11.15 -16.36 7.71
C ARG A 91 -12.07 -16.21 8.90
N LEU A 92 -11.79 -15.27 9.81
CA LEU A 92 -12.66 -14.96 10.94
C LEU A 92 -14.05 -14.52 10.47
N ARG A 93 -14.08 -13.57 9.52
CA ARG A 93 -15.32 -13.08 8.91
C ARG A 93 -16.11 -14.22 8.25
N GLU A 94 -15.46 -15.06 7.45
CA GLU A 94 -16.10 -16.19 6.79
C GLU A 94 -16.63 -17.23 7.79
N ALA A 95 -15.91 -17.47 8.88
CA ALA A 95 -16.39 -18.37 9.94
C ALA A 95 -17.61 -17.78 10.66
N ALA A 96 -17.59 -16.49 11.00
CA ALA A 96 -18.71 -15.81 11.63
C ALA A 96 -19.96 -15.79 10.73
N GLN A 97 -19.79 -15.57 9.42
CA GLN A 97 -20.90 -15.59 8.45
C GLN A 97 -21.56 -16.97 8.28
N LYS A 98 -20.88 -18.06 8.67
CA LYS A 98 -21.41 -19.42 8.60
C LYS A 98 -22.17 -19.84 9.85
N ILE A 99 -22.22 -19.01 10.88
CA ILE A 99 -22.98 -19.28 12.10
C ILE A 99 -24.40 -18.73 11.87
N PRO A 100 -25.41 -19.60 11.71
CA PRO A 100 -26.78 -19.18 11.53
C PRO A 100 -27.38 -18.69 12.86
N ALA A 101 -28.38 -17.81 12.80
CA ALA A 101 -29.04 -17.29 14.00
C ALA A 101 -29.81 -18.38 14.80
N GLU A 102 -30.12 -19.50 14.15
CA GLU A 102 -30.90 -20.61 14.70
C GLU A 102 -30.04 -21.61 15.47
N ASP A 103 -28.72 -21.66 15.19
CA ASP A 103 -27.76 -22.58 15.78
C ASP A 103 -26.54 -21.78 16.23
N LEU A 104 -26.70 -21.20 17.43
CA LEU A 104 -25.66 -20.42 18.09
C LEU A 104 -24.59 -21.31 18.74
N GLU A 105 -24.84 -22.61 18.95
CA GLU A 105 -23.89 -23.58 19.51
C GLU A 105 -22.59 -23.65 18.69
N ARG A 106 -22.68 -23.33 17.40
CA ARG A 106 -21.52 -23.22 16.53
C ARG A 106 -20.64 -22.03 16.90
N ARG A 107 -19.35 -22.30 17.16
CA ARG A 107 -18.36 -21.28 17.53
C ARG A 107 -17.35 -21.00 16.42
N VAL A 108 -16.75 -19.81 16.46
CA VAL A 108 -15.66 -19.41 15.57
C VAL A 108 -14.35 -20.05 16.07
N PRO A 109 -13.57 -20.72 15.20
CA PRO A 109 -12.34 -21.40 15.61
C PRO A 109 -11.23 -20.41 16.01
N VAL A 110 -10.63 -20.64 17.18
CA VAL A 110 -9.52 -19.83 17.70
C VAL A 110 -8.19 -20.51 17.36
N THR A 111 -7.48 -20.02 16.33
CA THR A 111 -6.21 -20.65 15.89
C THR A 111 -5.02 -20.30 16.78
N LYS A 112 -4.90 -19.03 17.19
CA LYS A 112 -3.81 -18.53 18.04
C LYS A 112 -4.39 -17.60 19.09
N ALA A 113 -4.67 -18.12 20.28
CA ALA A 113 -5.32 -17.40 21.36
C ALA A 113 -4.67 -16.04 21.66
N ASP A 114 -3.34 -15.97 21.70
CA ASP A 114 -2.61 -14.76 22.09
C ASP A 114 -2.45 -13.72 20.97
N SER A 115 -2.89 -14.02 19.75
CA SER A 115 -2.87 -13.05 18.64
C SER A 115 -4.07 -12.10 18.72
N ASP A 116 -3.93 -10.87 18.24
CA ASP A 116 -5.04 -9.89 18.21
C ASP A 116 -6.30 -10.46 17.54
N VAL A 117 -6.14 -11.21 16.44
CA VAL A 117 -7.26 -11.86 15.73
C VAL A 117 -7.85 -13.02 16.53
N GLY A 118 -7.02 -13.73 17.31
CA GLY A 118 -7.48 -14.81 18.19
C GLY A 118 -8.28 -14.28 19.38
N GLN A 119 -7.83 -13.19 19.99
CA GLN A 119 -8.58 -12.49 21.05
C GLN A 119 -9.91 -11.96 20.50
N LEU A 120 -9.92 -11.42 19.27
CA LEU A 120 -11.16 -11.02 18.61
C LEU A 120 -12.12 -12.21 18.39
N ALA A 121 -11.60 -13.37 18.01
CA ALA A 121 -12.40 -14.59 17.87
C ALA A 121 -13.02 -15.03 19.22
N GLN A 122 -12.25 -14.94 20.31
CA GLN A 122 -12.75 -15.23 21.66
C GLN A 122 -13.85 -14.25 22.08
N HIS A 123 -13.65 -12.95 21.84
CA HIS A 123 -14.68 -11.94 22.12
C HIS A 123 -15.96 -12.18 21.31
N PHE A 124 -15.83 -12.61 20.04
CA PHE A 124 -16.99 -12.98 19.23
C PHE A 124 -17.75 -14.16 19.84
N ASN A 125 -17.04 -15.22 20.24
CA ASN A 125 -17.66 -16.38 20.90
C ASN A 125 -18.33 -15.98 22.22
N TYR A 126 -17.70 -15.11 23.01
CA TYR A 126 -18.31 -14.58 24.23
C TYR A 126 -19.62 -13.81 23.95
N MET A 127 -19.70 -13.06 22.85
CA MET A 127 -20.97 -12.44 22.46
C MET A 127 -22.02 -13.48 22.07
N LEU A 128 -21.64 -14.57 21.39
CA LEU A 128 -22.56 -15.68 21.08
C LEU A 128 -23.09 -16.32 22.36
N ASP A 129 -22.21 -16.59 23.34
CA ASP A 129 -22.60 -17.14 24.65
C ASP A 129 -23.69 -16.27 25.30
N ARG A 130 -23.52 -14.94 25.29
CA ARG A 130 -24.52 -14.01 25.86
C ARG A 130 -25.85 -14.00 25.12
N ILE A 131 -25.83 -14.21 23.81
CA ILE A 131 -27.07 -14.27 23.02
C ILE A 131 -27.80 -15.58 23.32
N GLU A 132 -27.07 -16.69 23.39
CA GLU A 132 -27.58 -18.02 23.74
C GLU A 132 -28.23 -18.00 25.14
N ASP A 133 -27.51 -17.50 26.14
CA ASP A 133 -28.03 -17.32 27.51
C ASP A 133 -29.32 -16.49 27.55
N GLY A 134 -29.41 -15.45 26.72
CA GLY A 134 -30.60 -14.60 26.62
C GLY A 134 -31.80 -15.31 26.03
N PHE A 135 -31.60 -16.13 24.99
CA PHE A 135 -32.66 -16.95 24.40
C PHE A 135 -33.18 -18.01 25.36
N ASP A 136 -32.30 -18.64 26.12
CA ASP A 136 -32.68 -19.65 27.10
C ASP A 136 -33.50 -19.05 28.24
N GLN A 137 -33.11 -17.88 28.75
CA GLN A 137 -33.89 -17.13 29.73
C GLN A 137 -35.26 -16.72 29.19
N GLN A 138 -35.33 -16.26 27.94
CA GLN A 138 -36.60 -15.91 27.30
C GLN A 138 -37.52 -17.14 27.16
N ARG A 139 -36.99 -18.30 26.75
CA ARG A 139 -37.75 -19.54 26.64
C ARG A 139 -38.30 -19.98 28.00
N GLN A 140 -37.46 -19.94 29.04
CA GLN A 140 -37.87 -20.31 30.38
C GLN A 140 -38.98 -19.37 30.89
N PHE A 141 -38.84 -18.06 30.71
CA PHE A 141 -39.87 -17.10 31.10
C PHE A 141 -41.22 -17.34 30.38
N LEU A 142 -41.17 -17.65 29.08
CA LEU A 142 -42.39 -17.96 28.31
C LEU A 142 -43.03 -19.27 28.76
N ASP A 143 -42.23 -20.28 29.09
CA ASP A 143 -42.75 -21.56 29.61
C ASP A 143 -43.40 -21.38 30.98
N ASP A 144 -42.74 -20.65 31.89
CA ASP A 144 -43.27 -20.31 33.21
C ASP A 144 -44.58 -19.53 33.09
N ALA A 145 -44.63 -18.50 32.25
CA ALA A 145 -45.84 -17.72 31.99
C ALA A 145 -46.97 -18.59 31.40
N ALA A 146 -46.65 -19.51 30.49
CA ALA A 146 -47.65 -20.43 29.92
C ALA A 146 -48.24 -21.37 30.98
N HIS A 147 -47.42 -21.87 31.90
CA HIS A 147 -47.86 -22.70 33.01
C HIS A 147 -48.73 -21.91 34.00
N GLU A 148 -48.32 -20.69 34.35
CA GLU A 148 -49.09 -19.83 35.25
C GLU A 148 -50.42 -19.39 34.65
N LEU A 149 -50.53 -19.21 33.33
CA LEU A 149 -51.77 -18.85 32.65
C LEU A 149 -52.71 -20.04 32.41
N ARG A 150 -52.17 -21.26 32.27
CA ARG A 150 -52.98 -22.47 32.08
C ARG A 150 -53.91 -22.73 33.27
N THR A 151 -53.42 -22.47 34.48
CA THR A 151 -54.17 -22.67 35.74
C THR A 151 -55.42 -21.76 35.85
N PRO A 152 -55.33 -20.42 35.74
CA PRO A 152 -56.50 -19.55 35.79
C PRO A 152 -57.43 -19.77 34.60
N LEU A 153 -56.92 -20.10 33.40
CA LEU A 153 -57.77 -20.47 32.27
C LEU A 153 -58.59 -21.74 32.52
N ALA A 154 -58.00 -22.74 33.19
CA ALA A 154 -58.73 -23.95 33.58
C ALA A 154 -59.83 -23.63 34.60
N ILE A 155 -59.56 -22.73 35.55
CA ILE A 155 -60.55 -22.28 36.54
C ILE A 155 -61.72 -21.53 35.86
N LEU A 156 -61.42 -20.61 34.93
CA LEU A 156 -62.45 -19.87 34.19
C LEU A 156 -63.34 -20.80 33.35
N HIS A 157 -62.76 -21.77 32.64
CA HIS A 157 -63.53 -22.78 31.90
C HIS A 157 -64.37 -23.66 32.84
N GLY A 158 -63.85 -24.03 34.01
CA GLY A 158 -64.61 -24.76 35.02
C GLY A 158 -65.86 -24.00 35.48
N ASN A 159 -65.74 -22.69 35.75
CA ASN A 159 -66.87 -21.86 36.14
C ASN A 159 -67.90 -21.67 35.01
N LEU A 160 -67.44 -21.49 33.77
CA LEU A 160 -68.35 -21.41 32.62
C LEU A 160 -69.14 -22.71 32.41
N GLY A 161 -68.49 -23.88 32.56
CA GLY A 161 -69.17 -25.18 32.49
C GLY A 161 -70.20 -25.39 33.61
N LEU A 162 -69.98 -24.83 34.80
CA LEU A 162 -70.96 -24.86 35.90
C LEU A 162 -72.15 -23.94 35.63
N MET A 163 -71.94 -22.78 35.00
CA MET A 163 -73.02 -21.87 34.63
C MET A 163 -73.92 -22.45 33.53
N ASP A 164 -73.33 -23.10 32.53
CA ASP A 164 -74.06 -23.75 31.42
C ASP A 164 -74.87 -24.98 31.90
N ALA A 165 -74.41 -25.65 32.96
CA ALA A 165 -75.12 -26.78 33.58
C ALA A 165 -76.28 -26.34 34.50
N VAL A 166 -76.43 -25.04 34.79
CA VAL A 166 -77.42 -24.48 35.72
C VAL A 166 -78.57 -23.76 34.99
N ASP A 167 -78.62 -23.78 33.66
CA ASP A 167 -79.75 -23.28 32.86
C ASP A 167 -80.63 -24.46 32.35
N PRO A 168 -81.81 -24.74 32.97
CA PRO A 168 -82.73 -25.82 32.58
C PRO A 168 -83.69 -25.49 31.42
#